data_AF-A0A554UJS5-F1
#
_entry.id   AF-A0A554UJS5-F1
#
_cell.length_a   1.000
_cell.length_b   1.000
_cell.length_c   1.000
_cell.angle_alpha   90.00
_cell.angle_beta   90.00
_cell.angle_gamma   90.00
#
_symmetry.space_group_name_H-M   'P 1'
#
loop_
_entity.id
_entity.type
_entity.pdbx_description
1 polymer ?
#
loop_
_entity_poly.entity_id
_entity_poly.type
_entity_poly.pdbx_seq_one_letter_code
_entity_poly.pdbx_strand_id
1 'polypeptide(L)' 'MPRPSKGERKAWHFRAHTEVDLDAAARAAGYSITGQFIADALYTRLGRSDLVEGPNRPDKEIQTALPLTA' A
#
# COMPACT_ATOMS: atom_id res chain seq x y z
N MET A 1 -18.14 -4.95 -9.22
CA MET A 1 -17.20 -6.09 -9.23
C MET A 1 -16.79 -6.40 -7.79
N PRO A 2 -16.68 -7.67 -7.38
CA PRO A 2 -16.16 -8.02 -6.06
C PRO A 2 -14.72 -7.50 -5.92
N ARG A 3 -14.42 -6.79 -4.81
CA ARG A 3 -13.05 -6.35 -4.52
C ARG A 3 -12.20 -7.59 -4.19
N PRO A 4 -10.98 -7.73 -4.74
CA PRO A 4 -10.05 -8.79 -4.33
C PRO A 4 -9.84 -8.72 -2.81
N SER A 5 -10.14 -9.81 -2.11
CA SER A 5 -9.90 -9.89 -0.67
C SER A 5 -8.45 -10.24 -0.43
N LYS A 6 -7.70 -9.31 0.20
CA LYS A 6 -6.30 -9.53 0.63
C LYS A 6 -6.20 -10.38 1.90
N GLY A 7 -7.32 -10.88 2.41
CA GLY A 7 -7.41 -11.59 3.69
C GLY A 7 -7.26 -10.66 4.90
N GLU A 8 -7.01 -11.25 6.07
CA GLU A 8 -6.79 -10.50 7.31
C GLU A 8 -5.48 -9.69 7.24
N ARG A 9 -5.52 -8.46 7.73
CA ARG A 9 -4.35 -7.56 7.76
C ARG A 9 -3.34 -8.06 8.78
N LYS A 10 -2.14 -8.44 8.31
CA LYS A 10 -1.01 -8.82 9.17
C LYS A 10 0.08 -7.76 9.14
N ALA A 11 0.67 -7.46 10.29
CA ALA A 11 1.81 -6.56 10.41
C ALA A 11 3.09 -7.37 10.65
N TRP A 12 4.16 -7.01 9.93
CA TRP A 12 5.48 -7.59 10.09
C TRP A 12 6.49 -6.46 10.26
N HIS A 13 7.37 -6.60 11.25
CA HIS A 13 8.47 -5.65 11.45
C HIS A 13 9.72 -6.21 10.79
N PHE A 14 10.44 -5.38 10.03
CA PHE A 14 11.72 -5.73 9.44
C PHE A 14 12.76 -4.70 9.84
N ARG A 15 14.02 -5.13 9.85
CA ARG A 15 15.17 -4.24 10.04
C ARG A 15 15.96 -4.23 8.73
N ALA A 16 16.18 -3.03 8.19
CA ALA A 16 17.05 -2.84 7.05
C ALA A 16 18.51 -2.76 7.51
N HIS A 17 19.44 -3.34 6.74
CA HIS A 17 20.88 -3.27 7.02
C HIS A 17 21.50 -1.94 6.59
N THR A 18 20.84 -1.23 5.68
CA THR A 18 21.23 0.10 5.18
C THR A 18 20.15 1.11 5.54
N GLU A 19 20.55 2.37 5.65
CA GLU A 19 19.58 3.47 5.72
C GLU A 19 18.82 3.54 4.40
N VAL A 20 17.50 3.43 4.47
CA VAL A 20 16.61 3.50 3.31
C VAL A 20 15.44 4.40 3.68
N ASP A 21 15.30 5.52 2.96
CA ASP A 21 14.11 6.37 3.07
C ASP A 21 12.98 5.79 2.21
N LEU A 22 12.23 4.88 2.82
CA LEU A 22 11.09 4.21 2.19
C LEU A 22 9.94 5.19 1.90
N ASP A 23 9.81 6.25 2.70
CA ASP A 23 8.78 7.26 2.50
C ASP A 23 9.09 8.11 1.27
N ALA A 24 10.35 8.52 1.09
CA ALA A 24 10.77 9.23 -0.12
C ALA A 24 10.57 8.36 -1.38
N ALA A 25 10.94 7.08 -1.32
CA ALA A 25 10.72 6.14 -2.42
C ALA A 25 9.22 5.98 -2.75
N ALA A 26 8.36 5.85 -1.73
CA ALA A 26 6.92 5.73 -1.90
C ALA A 26 6.33 7.00 -2.55
N ARG A 27 6.70 8.19 -2.08
CA ARG A 27 6.23 9.46 -2.65
C ARG A 27 6.69 9.64 -4.10
N ALA A 28 7.95 9.32 -4.42
CA ALA A 28 8.47 9.38 -5.78
C ALA A 28 7.72 8.44 -6.74
N ALA A 29 7.23 7.30 -6.22
CA ALA A 29 6.41 6.35 -6.96
C ALA A 29 4.90 6.69 -6.99
N GLY A 30 4.48 7.80 -6.38
CA GLY A 30 3.08 8.26 -6.36
C GLY A 30 2.19 7.60 -5.29
N TYR A 31 2.79 6.98 -4.28
CA TYR A 31 2.06 6.40 -3.14
C TYR A 31 2.02 7.37 -1.96
N SER A 32 0.87 7.45 -1.29
CA SER A 32 0.71 8.19 -0.02
C SER A 32 0.99 7.33 1.20
N ILE A 33 0.96 6.00 1.06
CA ILE A 33 1.20 5.04 2.14
C ILE A 33 2.36 4.14 1.76
N THR A 34 3.46 4.23 2.51
CA THR A 34 4.68 3.44 2.33
C THR A 34 4.42 1.93 2.42
N GLY A 35 3.51 1.52 3.30
CA GLY A 35 3.10 0.11 3.40
C GLY A 35 2.47 -0.44 2.12
N GLN A 36 1.70 0.37 1.39
CA GLN A 36 1.10 -0.04 0.12
C GLN A 36 2.15 -0.16 -0.98
N PHE A 37 3.07 0.81 -1.05
CA PHE A 37 4.22 0.76 -1.95
C PHE A 37 5.03 -0.53 -1.76
N ILE A 38 5.35 -0.89 -0.52
CA ILE A 38 6.10 -2.12 -0.21
C ILE A 38 5.27 -3.37 -0.56
N ALA A 39 3.99 -3.40 -0.23
CA ALA A 39 3.12 -4.54 -0.53
C ALA A 39 3.02 -4.78 -2.04
N ASP A 40 2.79 -3.72 -2.82
CA ASP A 40 2.67 -3.81 -4.28
C ASP A 40 4.00 -4.22 -4.94
N ALA A 41 5.13 -3.75 -4.42
CA ALA A 41 6.46 -4.22 -4.85
C ALA A 41 6.65 -5.73 -4.59
N LEU A 42 6.22 -6.22 -3.42
CA LEU A 42 6.26 -7.64 -3.08
C LEU A 42 5.32 -8.48 -3.95
N TYR A 43 4.07 -8.04 -4.13
CA TYR A 43 3.11 -8.73 -4.98
C TYR A 43 3.59 -8.83 -6.42
N THR A 44 4.14 -7.75 -6.96
CA THR A 44 4.73 -7.75 -8.31
C THR A 44 5.87 -8.76 -8.41
N ARG A 45 6.78 -8.77 -7.43
CA ARG A 45 7.90 -9.72 -7.39
C ARG A 45 7.44 -11.18 -7.27
N LEU A 46 6.33 -11.43 -6.58
CA LEU A 46 5.75 -12.76 -6.40
C LEU A 46 4.80 -13.17 -7.54
N GLY A 47 4.65 -12.35 -8.59
CA GLY A 47 3.74 -12.63 -9.71
C GLY A 47 2.25 -12.54 -9.34
N ARG A 48 1.92 -11.88 -8.23
CA ARG A 48 0.55 -11.68 -7.71
C ARG A 48 -0.02 -10.33 -8.16
N SER A 49 -0.05 -10.10 -9.48
CA SER A 49 -0.60 -8.87 -10.06
C SER A 49 -2.08 -8.65 -9.74
N ASP A 50 -2.80 -9.70 -9.37
CA ASP A 50 -4.19 -9.68 -8.88
C ASP A 50 -4.37 -8.88 -7.58
N LEU A 51 -3.30 -8.73 -6.79
CA LEU A 51 -3.34 -8.04 -5.49
C LEU A 51 -2.75 -6.62 -5.52
N VAL A 52 -2.19 -6.20 -6.65
CA VAL A 52 -1.56 -4.88 -6.82
C VAL A 52 -2.65 -3.81 -6.88
N GLU A 53 -2.56 -2.80 -6.01
CA GLU A 53 -3.51 -1.67 -6.02
C GLU A 53 -3.01 -0.49 -6.87
N GLY A 54 -1.69 -0.31 -6.94
CA GLY A 54 -1.03 0.78 -7.64
C GLY A 54 -0.99 2.07 -6.83
N PRO A 55 -0.32 3.11 -7.35
CA PRO A 55 -0.22 4.42 -6.71
C PRO A 55 -1.58 5.09 -6.57
N ASN A 56 -1.69 6.05 -5.65
CA ASN A 56 -2.96 6.74 -5.45
C ASN A 56 -3.32 7.51 -6.71
N ARG A 57 -4.42 7.11 -7.32
CA ARG A 57 -5.04 7.94 -8.35
C ARG A 57 -5.79 9.05 -7.62
N PRO A 58 -5.62 10.33 -8.02
CA PRO A 58 -6.35 11.45 -7.42
C PRO A 58 -7.87 11.25 -7.49
N ASP A 59 -8.37 10.38 -8.36
CA ASP A 59 -9.80 10.08 -8.51
C ASP A 59 -10.36 9.07 -7.48
N LYS A 60 -9.54 8.60 -6.52
CA LYS A 60 -9.96 7.64 -5.47
C LYS A 60 -9.84 8.19 -4.04
N GLU A 61 -9.66 9.50 -3.89
CA GLU A 61 -9.94 10.14 -2.61
C GLU A 61 -11.46 10.16 -2.38
N ILE A 62 -11.92 10.03 -1.14
CA ILE A 62 -13.32 9.90 -0.71
C ILE A 62 -13.88 8.46 -0.75
N GLN A 63 -13.30 7.55 0.05
CA GLN A 63 -14.12 6.47 0.62
C GLN A 63 -13.56 5.90 1.93
N THR A 64 -13.00 6.73 2.80
CA THR A 64 -12.74 6.34 4.20
C THR A 64 -12.70 7.56 5.13
N ALA A 65 -13.60 8.52 4.93
CA ALA A 65 -14.06 9.30 6.08
C ALA A 65 -15.01 8.40 6.87
N LEU A 66 -14.45 7.57 7.76
CA LEU A 66 -15.24 6.99 8.85
C LEU A 66 -15.81 8.18 9.64
N PRO A 67 -17.13 8.28 9.88
CA PRO A 67 -17.63 9.24 10.83
C PRO A 67 -17.04 8.88 12.18
N LEU A 68 -16.15 9.72 12.70
CA LEU A 68 -15.85 9.74 14.12
C LEU A 68 -17.18 10.07 14.81
N THR A 69 -17.85 9.05 15.33
CA THR A 69 -19.02 9.23 16.18
C THR A 69 -18.62 10.05 17.41
N ALA A 70 -19.47 11.03 17.71
CA ALA A 70 -19.36 12.02 18.79
C ALA A 70 -19.39 11.42 20.20
#